data_AF-A0A3Q3BBW5-F1
#
_entry.id   AF-A0A3Q3BBW5-F1
#
_cell.length_a   1.000
_cell.length_b   1.000
_cell.length_c   1.000
_cell.angle_alpha   90.00
_cell.angle_beta   90.00
_cell.angle_gamma   90.00
#
_symmetry.space_group_name_H-M   'P 1'
#
loop_
_entity.id
_entity.type
_entity.pdbx_description
1 polymer ?
#
loop_
_entity_poly.entity_id
_entity_poly.type
_entity_poly.pdbx_seq_one_letter_code
_entity_poly.pdbx_strand_id
1 'polypeptide(L)'
;MKDQVTPEPESNGATTRAARISEDDDDDDGNLSSTDLSEMLAEGTKEAHDRAENCQFVKDFLRGHIKKEVFKRVTAALYFVYVAMEEEMEKNKDHPHIAPIYFPAELYRREALGRDLEYLYGENWESQISLSAGTKPYVDRIHEVGQKDPVLLVAHSYTRYMGDLSGGQILKKVAQRALKLPSTGEGLNFYQFEEIHSHKGFKQLYRSRTNELELDVETKQRIVDESNKAFGFNMMVFSELEEIGKTIKEEVQDAGFGHSHAEIMQGGDISKCPYYAAKMAVSGNPTHAVQLVKTLLRQMSCKLVLATWVAIFAGFTAWYLL
;
A
#
# COMPACT_ATOMS: atom_id res chain seq x y z
N MET A 1 19.01 47.56 -44.68
CA MET A 1 18.83 47.50 -43.22
C MET A 1 18.71 46.04 -42.84
N LYS A 2 19.59 45.58 -41.95
CA LYS A 2 19.60 44.23 -41.39
C LYS A 2 18.74 44.28 -40.14
N ASP A 3 17.65 43.53 -40.09
CA ASP A 3 16.92 43.32 -38.83
C ASP A 3 17.37 41.99 -38.23
N GLN A 4 17.93 42.11 -37.03
CA GLN A 4 18.48 41.04 -36.22
C GLN A 4 17.35 40.27 -35.55
N VAL A 5 17.33 38.97 -35.76
CA VAL A 5 16.59 38.00 -34.94
C VAL A 5 17.39 37.76 -33.65
N THR A 6 16.77 38.04 -32.51
CA THR A 6 17.26 37.59 -31.19
C THR A 6 16.46 36.36 -30.77
N PRO A 7 17.10 35.24 -30.37
CA PRO A 7 16.39 34.08 -29.86
C PRO A 7 16.17 34.20 -28.33
N GLU A 8 14.95 33.87 -27.88
CA GLU A 8 14.64 33.65 -26.47
C GLU A 8 15.26 32.34 -25.95
N PRO A 9 15.62 32.24 -24.65
CA PRO A 9 16.28 31.06 -24.10
C PRO A 9 15.30 29.93 -23.81
N GLU A 10 15.68 28.72 -24.24
CA GLU A 10 15.00 27.47 -23.95
C GLU A 10 14.95 27.19 -22.43
N SER A 11 13.73 27.13 -21.91
CA SER A 11 13.44 26.64 -20.56
C SER A 11 13.50 25.10 -20.56
N ASN A 12 14.60 24.55 -20.05
CA ASN A 12 14.74 23.14 -19.70
C ASN A 12 13.82 22.79 -18.51
N GLY A 13 12.55 22.50 -18.82
CA GLY A 13 11.58 21.92 -17.90
C GLY A 13 11.76 20.42 -17.81
N ALA A 14 12.67 19.96 -16.94
CA ALA A 14 12.70 18.56 -16.52
C ALA A 14 11.48 18.29 -15.63
N THR A 15 10.34 17.99 -16.24
CA THR A 15 9.13 17.53 -15.55
C THR A 15 9.44 16.20 -14.88
N THR A 16 9.55 16.22 -13.55
CA THR A 16 9.64 15.00 -12.74
C THR A 16 8.35 14.21 -12.95
N ARG A 17 8.46 13.06 -13.63
CA ARG A 17 7.36 12.12 -13.87
C ARG A 17 6.82 11.66 -12.52
N ALA A 18 5.72 12.26 -12.07
CA ALA A 18 4.92 11.71 -10.98
C ALA A 18 4.55 10.27 -11.36
N ALA A 19 4.77 9.33 -10.43
CA ALA A 19 4.35 7.95 -10.61
C ALA A 19 2.82 7.95 -10.68
N ARG A 20 2.26 7.83 -11.90
CA ARG A 20 0.85 7.49 -12.09
C ARG A 20 0.67 6.06 -11.58
N ILE A 21 -0.41 5.84 -10.84
CA ILE A 21 -0.93 4.50 -10.59
C ILE A 21 -1.41 4.03 -11.96
N SER A 22 -0.62 3.19 -12.63
CA SER A 22 -1.05 2.60 -13.90
C SER A 22 -2.09 1.54 -13.56
N GLU A 23 -3.33 1.80 -13.93
CA GLU A 23 -4.30 0.74 -14.12
C GLU A 23 -3.75 -0.14 -15.26
N ASP A 24 -3.36 -1.36 -14.92
CA ASP A 24 -3.03 -2.39 -15.91
C ASP A 24 -4.33 -2.81 -16.62
N ASP A 25 -4.84 -1.94 -17.48
CA ASP A 25 -5.90 -2.24 -18.44
C ASP A 25 -5.24 -2.74 -19.73
N ASP A 26 -4.93 -4.04 -19.73
CA ASP A 26 -4.61 -4.78 -20.97
C ASP A 26 -5.86 -5.51 -21.44
N ASP A 27 -6.26 -5.14 -22.67
CA ASP A 27 -7.42 -5.51 -23.47
C ASP A 27 -7.65 -7.04 -23.60
N ASP A 28 -8.79 -7.50 -23.11
CA ASP A 28 -9.53 -8.63 -23.69
C ASP A 28 -11.00 -8.39 -23.38
N ASP A 29 -11.60 -7.47 -24.15
CA ASP A 29 -12.93 -6.95 -23.85
C ASP A 29 -13.98 -7.63 -24.73
N GLY A 30 -14.64 -8.62 -24.14
CA GLY A 30 -15.81 -9.24 -24.74
C GLY A 30 -16.96 -8.23 -24.81
N ASN A 31 -17.08 -7.54 -25.94
CA ASN A 31 -18.25 -6.74 -26.37
C ASN A 31 -18.98 -5.98 -25.24
N LEU A 32 -18.27 -5.16 -24.46
CA LEU A 32 -18.89 -4.26 -23.48
C LEU A 32 -19.68 -3.17 -24.19
N SER A 33 -20.88 -2.88 -23.68
CA SER A 33 -21.69 -1.76 -24.12
C SER A 33 -21.32 -0.51 -23.34
N SER A 34 -21.33 0.66 -23.98
CA SER A 34 -21.21 1.95 -23.26
C SER A 34 -22.34 2.21 -22.25
N THR A 35 -23.39 1.38 -22.27
CA THR A 35 -24.50 1.41 -21.30
C THR A 35 -24.38 0.38 -20.18
N ASP A 36 -23.32 -0.42 -20.19
CA ASP A 36 -22.99 -1.33 -19.10
C ASP A 36 -22.62 -0.54 -17.85
N LEU A 37 -23.08 -1.00 -16.69
CA LEU A 37 -22.89 -0.25 -15.45
C LEU A 37 -21.39 -0.15 -15.08
N SER A 38 -20.59 -1.16 -15.40
CA SER A 38 -19.13 -1.11 -15.20
C SER A 38 -18.48 0.05 -15.96
N GLU A 39 -18.88 0.26 -17.22
CA GLU A 39 -18.34 1.31 -18.08
C GLU A 39 -18.85 2.69 -17.66
N MET A 40 -20.14 2.78 -17.31
CA MET A 40 -20.72 4.01 -16.76
C MET A 40 -20.04 4.43 -15.45
N LEU A 41 -19.69 3.47 -14.59
CA LEU A 41 -18.95 3.72 -13.35
C LEU A 41 -17.52 4.18 -13.63
N ALA A 42 -16.79 3.48 -14.51
CA ALA A 42 -15.41 3.81 -14.85
C ALA A 42 -15.30 5.21 -15.44
N GLU A 43 -16.09 5.51 -16.48
CA GLU A 43 -16.05 6.82 -17.13
C GLU A 43 -16.65 7.91 -16.21
N GLY A 44 -17.79 7.64 -15.59
CA GLY A 44 -18.52 8.62 -14.77
C GLY A 44 -17.83 8.99 -13.46
N THR A 45 -16.85 8.21 -12.99
CA THR A 45 -16.08 8.52 -11.77
C THR A 45 -14.63 8.93 -12.04
N LYS A 46 -14.19 8.93 -13.30
CA LYS A 46 -12.82 9.24 -13.72
C LYS A 46 -12.29 10.55 -13.14
N GLU A 47 -13.05 11.64 -13.23
CA GLU A 47 -12.61 12.91 -12.68
C GLU A 47 -12.50 12.90 -11.14
N ALA A 48 -13.39 12.16 -10.46
CA ALA A 48 -13.35 12.05 -9.01
C ALA A 48 -12.16 11.20 -8.55
N HIS A 49 -11.86 10.13 -9.29
CA HIS A 49 -10.65 9.34 -9.14
C HIS A 49 -9.39 10.19 -9.34
N ASP A 50 -9.31 10.93 -10.46
CA ASP A 50 -8.18 11.82 -10.75
C ASP A 50 -7.96 12.86 -9.64
N ARG A 51 -9.03 13.46 -9.11
CA ARG A 51 -8.93 14.40 -7.97
C ARG A 51 -8.43 13.71 -6.70
N ALA A 52 -8.88 12.49 -6.42
CA ALA A 52 -8.47 11.73 -5.25
C ALA A 52 -6.98 11.37 -5.30
N GLU A 53 -6.49 10.87 -6.44
CA GLU A 53 -5.07 10.58 -6.62
C GLU A 53 -4.19 11.83 -6.54
N ASN A 54 -4.72 12.97 -6.98
CA ASN A 54 -3.99 14.22 -7.01
C ASN A 54 -4.09 15.06 -5.74
N CYS A 55 -4.80 14.60 -4.71
CA CYS A 55 -4.84 15.30 -3.43
C CYS A 55 -3.47 15.24 -2.74
N GLN A 56 -3.18 16.25 -1.92
CA GLN A 56 -1.86 16.39 -1.29
C GLN A 56 -1.54 15.21 -0.37
N PHE A 57 -2.53 14.76 0.41
CA PHE A 57 -2.42 13.58 1.27
C PHE A 57 -1.95 12.32 0.50
N VAL A 58 -2.61 11.98 -0.62
CA VAL A 58 -2.26 10.80 -1.42
C VAL A 58 -0.90 10.96 -2.09
N LYS A 59 -0.58 12.16 -2.61
CA LYS A 59 0.74 12.46 -3.18
C LYS A 59 1.86 12.26 -2.17
N ASP A 60 1.68 12.75 -0.94
CA ASP A 60 2.67 12.58 0.13
C ASP A 60 2.77 11.13 0.58
N PHE A 61 1.64 10.42 0.69
CA PHE A 61 1.63 8.99 0.94
C PHE A 61 2.46 8.26 -0.11
N LEU A 62 2.19 8.44 -1.41
CA LEU A 62 2.89 7.75 -2.51
C LEU A 62 4.40 8.04 -2.55
N ARG A 63 4.81 9.23 -2.09
CA ARG A 63 6.24 9.59 -1.91
C ARG A 63 6.87 8.92 -0.69
N GLY A 64 6.08 8.28 0.17
CA GLY A 64 6.51 7.68 1.43
C GLY A 64 6.58 8.69 2.59
N HIS A 65 5.99 9.88 2.43
CA HIS A 65 5.91 10.90 3.46
C HIS A 65 4.66 10.70 4.31
N ILE A 66 4.61 9.59 5.03
CA ILE A 66 3.51 9.26 5.93
C ILE A 66 4.03 8.96 7.34
N LYS A 67 3.52 9.69 8.32
CA LYS A 67 3.85 9.48 9.74
C LYS A 67 3.06 8.29 10.27
N LYS A 68 3.67 7.48 11.15
CA LYS A 68 3.01 6.31 11.77
C LYS A 68 1.68 6.67 12.43
N GLU A 69 1.63 7.77 13.20
CA GLU A 69 0.40 8.22 13.86
C GLU A 69 -0.69 8.69 12.89
N VAL A 70 -0.33 9.14 11.68
CA VAL A 70 -1.32 9.44 10.63
C VAL A 70 -1.82 8.16 10.00
N PHE A 71 -0.92 7.22 9.70
CA PHE A 71 -1.30 5.90 9.18
C PHE A 71 -2.25 5.15 10.12
N LYS A 72 -1.99 5.19 11.43
CA LYS A 72 -2.90 4.68 12.46
C LYS A 72 -4.32 5.24 12.37
N ARG A 73 -4.46 6.52 12.01
CA ARG A 73 -5.76 7.18 11.84
C ARG A 73 -6.41 6.86 10.49
N VAL A 74 -5.62 6.68 9.44
CA VAL A 74 -6.10 6.12 8.16
C VAL A 74 -6.73 4.76 8.40
N THR A 75 -6.03 3.85 9.08
CA THR A 75 -6.52 2.50 9.36
C THR A 75 -7.79 2.53 10.20
N ALA A 76 -7.88 3.43 11.20
CA ALA A 76 -9.08 3.59 12.00
C ALA A 76 -10.27 4.12 11.18
N ALA A 77 -10.07 5.12 10.32
CA ALA A 77 -11.11 5.64 9.44
C ALA A 77 -11.61 4.55 8.48
N LEU A 78 -10.70 3.78 7.88
CA LEU A 78 -11.05 2.62 7.06
C LEU A 78 -11.87 1.60 7.86
N TYR A 79 -11.44 1.24 9.08
CA TYR A 79 -12.19 0.30 9.91
C TYR A 79 -13.66 0.69 10.06
N PHE A 80 -13.96 1.94 10.42
CA PHE A 80 -15.35 2.38 10.56
C PHE A 80 -16.13 2.36 9.23
N VAL A 81 -15.50 2.78 8.12
CA VAL A 81 -16.14 2.77 6.80
C VAL A 81 -16.48 1.34 6.36
N TYR A 82 -15.55 0.40 6.50
CA TYR A 82 -15.77 -0.99 6.10
C TYR A 82 -16.71 -1.72 7.04
N VAL A 83 -16.67 -1.45 8.36
CA VAL A 83 -17.68 -1.97 9.29
C VAL A 83 -19.08 -1.57 8.85
N ALA A 84 -19.31 -0.28 8.57
CA ALA A 84 -20.61 0.19 8.10
C ALA A 84 -21.02 -0.45 6.77
N MET A 85 -20.09 -0.51 5.80
CA MET A 85 -20.36 -1.05 4.47
C MET A 85 -20.68 -2.54 4.54
N GLU A 86 -19.89 -3.32 5.26
CA GLU A 86 -20.04 -4.77 5.37
C GLU A 86 -21.28 -5.14 6.18
N GLU A 87 -21.64 -4.36 7.20
CA GLU A 87 -22.90 -4.53 7.92
C GLU A 87 -24.13 -4.29 7.04
N GLU A 88 -24.11 -3.24 6.20
CA GLU A 88 -25.23 -2.98 5.29
C GLU A 88 -25.27 -3.95 4.11
N MET A 89 -24.11 -4.41 3.60
CA MET A 89 -24.03 -5.48 2.60
C MET A 89 -24.59 -6.79 3.16
N GLU A 90 -24.26 -7.14 4.41
CA GLU A 90 -24.79 -8.35 5.08
C GLU A 90 -26.31 -8.29 5.25
N LYS A 91 -26.85 -7.14 5.70
CA LYS A 91 -28.31 -6.94 5.83
C LYS A 91 -29.05 -7.06 4.50
N ASN A 92 -28.40 -6.72 3.40
CA ASN A 92 -28.97 -6.70 2.06
C ASN A 92 -28.47 -7.85 1.17
N LYS A 93 -27.81 -8.87 1.71
CA LYS A 93 -27.17 -9.93 0.92
C LYS A 93 -28.11 -10.69 -0.02
N ASP A 94 -29.38 -10.83 0.38
CA ASP A 94 -30.43 -11.51 -0.41
C ASP A 94 -31.18 -10.54 -1.34
N HIS A 95 -30.87 -9.23 -1.30
CA HIS A 95 -31.48 -8.24 -2.17
C HIS A 95 -31.03 -8.48 -3.63
N PRO A 96 -31.95 -8.49 -4.64
CA PRO A 96 -31.62 -8.87 -6.01
C PRO A 96 -30.47 -8.07 -6.64
N HIS A 97 -30.32 -6.79 -6.27
CA HIS A 97 -29.26 -5.93 -6.80
C HIS A 97 -27.92 -6.03 -6.03
N ILE A 98 -27.87 -6.77 -4.91
CA ILE A 98 -26.68 -6.91 -4.05
C ILE A 98 -26.15 -8.32 -4.09
N ALA A 99 -27.02 -9.33 -4.09
CA ALA A 99 -26.63 -10.73 -4.15
C ALA A 99 -25.59 -11.06 -5.26
N PRO A 100 -25.67 -10.49 -6.48
CA PRO A 100 -24.69 -10.78 -7.54
C PRO A 100 -23.27 -10.27 -7.24
N ILE A 101 -23.13 -9.24 -6.40
CA ILE A 101 -21.85 -8.62 -6.03
C ILE A 101 -21.44 -8.91 -4.57
N TYR A 102 -22.13 -9.84 -3.91
CA TYR A 102 -21.88 -10.19 -2.52
C TYR A 102 -20.76 -11.24 -2.40
N PHE A 103 -19.54 -10.76 -2.12
CA PHE A 103 -18.30 -11.55 -2.02
C PHE A 103 -17.62 -11.41 -0.65
N PRO A 104 -18.23 -11.90 0.45
CA PRO A 104 -17.70 -11.65 1.79
C PRO A 104 -16.34 -12.30 2.04
N ALA A 105 -16.13 -13.54 1.59
CA ALA A 105 -14.88 -14.25 1.79
C ALA A 105 -13.71 -13.56 1.07
N GLU A 106 -13.98 -13.05 -0.13
CA GLU A 106 -12.98 -12.43 -0.99
C GLU A 106 -12.72 -10.98 -0.62
N LEU A 107 -13.77 -10.20 -0.35
CA LEU A 107 -13.65 -8.74 -0.24
C LEU A 107 -13.69 -8.19 1.18
N TYR A 108 -14.30 -8.84 2.18
CA TYR A 108 -14.48 -8.19 3.48
C TYR A 108 -13.15 -7.89 4.17
N ARG A 109 -13.05 -6.68 4.71
CA ARG A 109 -11.83 -6.09 5.29
C ARG A 109 -11.96 -5.83 6.79
N ARG A 110 -13.16 -5.87 7.39
CA ARG A 110 -13.36 -5.59 8.83
C ARG A 110 -12.40 -6.37 9.72
N GLU A 111 -12.28 -7.68 9.51
CA GLU A 111 -11.39 -8.52 10.34
C GLU A 111 -9.92 -8.19 10.12
N ALA A 112 -9.51 -7.99 8.85
CA ALA A 112 -8.15 -7.62 8.50
C ALA A 112 -7.76 -6.25 9.11
N LEU A 113 -8.67 -5.27 9.06
CA LEU A 113 -8.50 -3.96 9.67
C LEU A 113 -8.44 -4.05 11.20
N GLY A 114 -9.22 -4.93 11.82
CA GLY A 114 -9.13 -5.22 13.26
C GLY A 114 -7.74 -5.71 13.66
N ARG A 115 -7.17 -6.68 12.91
CA ARG A 115 -5.79 -7.16 13.14
C ARG A 115 -4.75 -6.06 12.94
N ASP A 116 -4.94 -5.21 11.94
CA ASP A 116 -4.03 -4.08 11.70
C ASP A 116 -4.10 -3.05 12.83
N LEU A 117 -5.29 -2.77 13.36
CA LEU A 117 -5.47 -1.86 14.48
C LEU A 117 -4.90 -2.42 15.78
N GLU A 118 -5.06 -3.72 16.03
CA GLU A 118 -4.42 -4.40 17.15
C GLU A 118 -2.89 -4.31 17.07
N TYR A 119 -2.31 -4.54 15.89
CA TYR A 119 -0.87 -4.36 15.68
C TYR A 119 -0.41 -2.90 15.93
N LEU A 120 -1.24 -1.94 15.53
CA LEU A 120 -0.89 -0.53 15.52
C LEU A 120 -1.12 0.19 16.86
N TYR A 121 -2.12 -0.22 17.64
CA TYR A 121 -2.53 0.41 18.90
C TYR A 121 -2.39 -0.52 20.12
N GLY A 122 -2.22 -1.83 19.91
CA GLY A 122 -2.19 -2.85 20.97
C GLY A 122 -3.54 -3.55 21.17
N GLU A 123 -3.59 -4.52 22.09
CA GLU A 123 -4.77 -5.36 22.36
C GLU A 123 -6.04 -4.55 22.69
N ASN A 124 -5.92 -3.36 23.29
CA ASN A 124 -7.03 -2.50 23.67
C ASN A 124 -7.39 -1.45 22.60
N TRP A 125 -7.04 -1.67 21.33
CA TRP A 125 -7.20 -0.71 20.23
C TRP A 125 -8.62 -0.16 20.08
N GLU A 126 -9.65 -0.98 20.33
CA GLU A 126 -11.06 -0.58 20.23
C GLU A 126 -11.39 0.62 21.12
N SER A 127 -10.78 0.69 22.31
CA SER A 127 -10.95 1.80 23.26
C SER A 127 -10.17 3.07 22.90
N GLN A 128 -9.22 2.96 21.97
CA GLN A 128 -8.33 4.04 21.56
C GLN A 128 -8.77 4.75 20.28
N ILE A 129 -9.60 4.09 19.47
CA ILE A 129 -10.12 4.68 18.23
C ILE A 129 -11.52 5.25 18.44
N SER A 130 -11.85 6.28 17.67
CA SER A 130 -13.18 6.88 17.67
C SER A 130 -13.53 7.35 16.27
N LEU A 131 -14.80 7.29 15.90
CA LEU A 131 -15.30 7.82 14.64
C LEU A 131 -15.02 9.32 14.56
N SER A 132 -14.19 9.74 13.60
CA SER A 132 -13.78 11.13 13.44
C SER A 132 -14.83 11.98 12.74
N ALA A 133 -14.70 13.30 12.82
CA ALA A 133 -15.64 14.23 12.19
C ALA A 133 -15.57 14.14 10.65
N GLY A 134 -14.39 13.89 10.08
CA GLY A 134 -14.20 13.66 8.64
C GLY A 134 -14.73 12.31 8.15
N THR A 135 -14.73 11.28 9.00
CA THR A 135 -15.19 9.93 8.63
C THR A 135 -16.70 9.74 8.84
N LYS A 136 -17.27 10.40 9.86
CA LYS A 136 -18.68 10.24 10.22
C LYS A 136 -19.67 10.42 9.06
N PRO A 137 -19.55 11.45 8.19
CA PRO A 137 -20.47 11.63 7.07
C PRO A 137 -20.50 10.43 6.12
N TYR A 138 -19.36 9.75 5.95
CA TYR A 138 -19.29 8.58 5.09
C TYR A 138 -20.05 7.40 5.70
N VAL A 139 -19.77 7.10 6.98
CA VAL A 139 -20.43 6.04 7.74
C VAL A 139 -21.94 6.26 7.80
N ASP A 140 -22.37 7.48 8.10
CA ASP A 140 -23.79 7.85 8.14
C ASP A 140 -24.46 7.62 6.78
N ARG A 141 -23.80 8.00 5.68
CA ARG A 141 -24.36 7.83 4.34
C ARG A 141 -24.47 6.36 3.94
N ILE A 142 -23.49 5.54 4.29
CA ILE A 142 -23.52 4.09 4.02
C ILE A 142 -24.73 3.45 4.73
N HIS A 143 -24.91 3.73 6.03
CA HIS A 143 -26.09 3.25 6.76
C HIS A 143 -27.40 3.79 6.18
N GLU A 144 -27.43 5.06 5.77
CA GLU A 144 -28.62 5.63 5.13
C GLU A 144 -29.01 4.88 3.86
N VAL A 145 -28.07 4.66 2.94
CA VAL A 145 -28.38 3.98 1.67
C VAL A 145 -28.69 2.50 1.89
N GLY A 146 -27.97 1.82 2.80
CA GLY A 146 -28.23 0.42 3.12
C GLY A 146 -29.63 0.17 3.69
N GLN A 147 -30.20 1.17 4.38
CA GLN A 147 -31.54 1.07 4.97
C GLN A 147 -32.66 1.56 4.05
N LYS A 148 -32.39 2.61 3.25
CA LYS A 148 -33.45 3.29 2.46
C LYS A 148 -33.43 2.94 0.98
N ASP A 149 -32.27 2.66 0.42
CA ASP A 149 -32.07 2.53 -1.02
C ASP A 149 -30.90 1.58 -1.34
N PRO A 150 -31.03 0.27 -1.04
CA PRO A 150 -29.90 -0.66 -1.02
C PRO A 150 -29.16 -0.79 -2.34
N VAL A 151 -29.80 -0.52 -3.48
CA VAL A 151 -29.15 -0.56 -4.80
C VAL A 151 -27.93 0.38 -4.88
N LEU A 152 -27.93 1.47 -4.09
CA LEU A 152 -26.80 2.39 -4.03
C LEU A 152 -25.60 1.85 -3.24
N LEU A 153 -25.72 0.73 -2.53
CA LEU A 153 -24.57 0.05 -1.93
C LEU A 153 -23.59 -0.46 -2.99
N VAL A 154 -24.06 -0.74 -4.22
CA VAL A 154 -23.20 -1.08 -5.37
C VAL A 154 -22.13 0.00 -5.58
N ALA A 155 -22.52 1.27 -5.43
CA ALA A 155 -21.63 2.42 -5.60
C ALA A 155 -20.48 2.43 -4.58
N HIS A 156 -20.80 2.17 -3.31
CA HIS A 156 -19.84 2.16 -2.20
C HIS A 156 -18.90 0.95 -2.27
N SER A 157 -19.46 -0.23 -2.56
CA SER A 157 -18.73 -1.47 -2.80
C SER A 157 -17.73 -1.30 -3.96
N TYR A 158 -18.20 -0.78 -5.10
CA TYR A 158 -17.36 -0.50 -6.27
C TYR A 158 -16.21 0.46 -5.91
N THR A 159 -16.52 1.64 -5.36
CA THR A 159 -15.53 2.69 -5.10
C THR A 159 -14.44 2.21 -4.13
N ARG A 160 -14.79 1.41 -3.11
CA ARG A 160 -13.83 0.91 -2.13
C ARG A 160 -13.06 -0.30 -2.64
N TYR A 161 -13.74 -1.41 -2.91
CA TYR A 161 -13.06 -2.69 -3.19
C TYR A 161 -12.28 -2.67 -4.51
N MET A 162 -12.79 -2.02 -5.56
CA MET A 162 -12.04 -1.94 -6.83
C MET A 162 -10.80 -1.04 -6.70
N GLY A 163 -10.87 -0.01 -5.84
CA GLY A 163 -9.72 0.81 -5.49
C GLY A 163 -8.65 0.02 -4.71
N ASP A 164 -9.07 -0.84 -3.77
CA ASP A 164 -8.15 -1.64 -2.97
C ASP A 164 -7.39 -2.69 -3.79
N LEU A 165 -8.08 -3.31 -4.77
CA LEU A 165 -7.51 -4.30 -5.69
C LEU A 165 -6.61 -3.66 -6.76
N SER A 166 -6.73 -2.35 -6.98
CA SER A 166 -5.91 -1.57 -7.91
C SER A 166 -4.83 -0.77 -7.15
N GLY A 167 -5.08 0.51 -6.84
CA GLY A 167 -4.11 1.40 -6.18
C GLY A 167 -3.69 0.96 -4.78
N GLY A 168 -4.53 0.20 -4.07
CA GLY A 168 -4.22 -0.33 -2.73
C GLY A 168 -2.93 -1.15 -2.67
N GLN A 169 -2.58 -1.86 -3.75
CA GLN A 169 -1.36 -2.67 -3.80
C GLN A 169 -0.08 -1.83 -3.88
N ILE A 170 -0.16 -0.66 -4.49
CA ILE A 170 0.93 0.32 -4.48
C ILE A 170 1.04 0.94 -3.09
N LEU A 171 -0.08 1.34 -2.49
CA LEU A 171 -0.12 1.90 -1.13
C LEU A 171 0.47 0.94 -0.10
N LYS A 172 0.16 -0.37 -0.18
CA LYS A 172 0.76 -1.42 0.66
C LYS A 172 2.29 -1.37 0.63
N LYS A 173 2.89 -1.38 -0.56
CA LYS A 173 4.35 -1.36 -0.74
C LYS A 173 4.97 -0.09 -0.18
N VAL A 174 4.30 1.05 -0.40
CA VAL A 174 4.79 2.34 0.09
C VAL A 174 4.70 2.43 1.61
N ALA A 175 3.58 2.01 2.21
CA ALA A 175 3.38 1.97 3.66
C ALA A 175 4.41 1.06 4.33
N GLN A 176 4.63 -0.15 3.79
CA GLN A 176 5.60 -1.10 4.31
C GLN A 176 7.00 -0.49 4.40
N ARG A 177 7.45 0.14 3.31
CA ARG A 177 8.76 0.80 3.23
C ARG A 177 8.85 2.03 4.15
N ALA A 178 7.86 2.92 4.06
CA ALA A 178 7.88 4.21 4.77
C ALA A 178 7.82 4.04 6.29
N LEU A 179 7.03 3.07 6.76
CA LEU A 179 6.79 2.82 8.18
C LEU A 179 7.63 1.68 8.75
N LYS A 180 8.52 1.09 7.93
CA LYS A 180 9.37 -0.06 8.29
C LYS A 180 8.56 -1.22 8.88
N LEU A 181 7.38 -1.50 8.30
CA LEU A 181 6.52 -2.60 8.71
C LEU A 181 7.13 -3.93 8.27
N PRO A 182 6.87 -5.03 9.02
CA PRO A 182 7.51 -6.31 8.76
C PRO A 182 7.11 -6.89 7.39
N SER A 183 7.99 -7.71 6.82
CA SER A 183 7.75 -8.40 5.54
C SER A 183 6.66 -9.46 5.62
N THR A 184 6.38 -9.94 6.83
CA THR A 184 5.33 -10.93 7.16
C THR A 184 3.92 -10.37 7.04
N GLY A 185 3.75 -9.04 6.98
CA GLY A 185 2.50 -8.38 6.59
C GLY A 185 1.64 -7.85 7.75
N GLU A 186 2.08 -8.00 9.00
CA GLU A 186 1.41 -7.43 10.16
C GLU A 186 1.33 -5.90 10.07
N GLY A 187 0.15 -5.34 10.40
CA GLY A 187 -0.16 -3.92 10.21
C GLY A 187 -0.54 -3.54 8.77
N LEU A 188 -0.59 -4.50 7.84
CA LEU A 188 -0.99 -4.34 6.44
C LEU A 188 -1.93 -5.46 5.94
N ASN A 189 -2.63 -6.16 6.84
CA ASN A 189 -3.60 -7.21 6.50
C ASN A 189 -4.71 -6.67 5.60
N PHE A 190 -5.15 -5.42 5.79
CA PHE A 190 -6.17 -4.75 4.95
C PHE A 190 -5.89 -4.89 3.45
N TYR A 191 -4.62 -4.78 3.06
CA TYR A 191 -4.19 -4.82 1.66
C TYR A 191 -3.98 -6.25 1.12
N GLN A 192 -4.28 -7.28 1.91
CA GLN A 192 -4.08 -8.69 1.58
C GLN A 192 -5.42 -9.38 1.34
N PHE A 193 -5.60 -9.92 0.15
CA PHE A 193 -6.83 -10.62 -0.26
C PHE A 193 -6.52 -12.11 -0.42
N GLU A 194 -6.54 -12.86 0.69
CA GLU A 194 -6.11 -14.26 0.74
C GLU A 194 -6.93 -15.17 -0.19
N GLU A 195 -8.23 -14.89 -0.31
CA GLU A 195 -9.16 -15.64 -1.16
C GLU A 195 -9.15 -15.17 -2.63
N ILE A 196 -8.30 -14.19 -3.01
CA ILE A 196 -8.19 -13.69 -4.39
C ILE A 196 -6.82 -14.03 -4.98
N HIS A 197 -6.79 -15.03 -5.86
CA HIS A 197 -5.55 -15.47 -6.53
C HIS A 197 -5.08 -14.52 -7.66
N SER A 198 -6.02 -13.84 -8.34
CA SER A 198 -5.73 -12.90 -9.41
C SER A 198 -6.59 -11.65 -9.28
N HIS A 199 -5.97 -10.52 -8.92
CA HIS A 199 -6.70 -9.25 -8.80
C HIS A 199 -7.30 -8.83 -10.14
N LYS A 200 -6.59 -9.02 -11.26
CA LYS A 200 -7.13 -8.73 -12.61
C LYS A 200 -8.37 -9.58 -12.89
N GLY A 201 -8.27 -10.90 -12.66
CA GLY A 201 -9.38 -11.82 -12.89
C GLY A 201 -10.59 -11.53 -12.00
N PHE A 202 -10.36 -11.20 -10.72
CA PHE A 202 -11.44 -10.86 -9.80
C PHE A 202 -12.10 -9.52 -10.15
N LYS A 203 -11.34 -8.51 -10.57
CA LYS A 203 -11.93 -7.24 -11.07
C LYS A 203 -12.80 -7.48 -12.31
N GLN A 204 -12.37 -8.35 -13.23
CA GLN A 204 -13.17 -8.74 -14.40
C GLN A 204 -14.47 -9.48 -13.98
N LEU A 205 -14.38 -10.41 -13.02
CA LEU A 205 -15.55 -11.07 -12.45
C LEU A 205 -16.51 -10.04 -11.82
N TYR A 206 -16.00 -9.13 -10.99
CA TYR A 206 -16.82 -8.10 -10.35
C TYR A 206 -17.51 -7.19 -11.37
N ARG A 207 -16.80 -6.76 -12.42
CA ARG A 207 -17.37 -6.00 -13.55
C ARG A 207 -18.50 -6.78 -14.22
N SER A 208 -18.27 -8.04 -14.57
CA SER A 208 -19.29 -8.91 -15.17
C SER A 208 -20.53 -9.04 -14.28
N ARG A 209 -20.37 -9.24 -12.97
CA ARG A 209 -21.48 -9.33 -12.02
C ARG A 209 -22.24 -8.03 -11.85
N THR A 210 -21.54 -6.90 -11.91
CA THR A 210 -22.15 -5.57 -11.89
C THR A 210 -23.00 -5.33 -13.14
N ASN A 211 -22.59 -5.87 -14.29
CA ASN A 211 -23.32 -5.75 -15.55
C ASN A 211 -24.54 -6.68 -15.64
N GLU A 212 -24.58 -7.76 -14.85
CA GLU A 212 -25.74 -8.65 -14.73
C GLU A 212 -26.91 -8.02 -13.94
N LEU A 213 -26.71 -6.87 -13.28
CA LEU A 213 -27.76 -6.19 -12.53
C LEU A 213 -28.84 -5.65 -13.48
N GLU A 214 -30.07 -6.14 -13.33
CA GLU A 214 -31.24 -5.68 -14.08
C GLU A 214 -31.68 -4.29 -13.59
N LEU A 215 -31.10 -3.24 -14.17
CA LEU A 215 -31.31 -1.84 -13.76
C LEU A 215 -31.71 -0.98 -14.95
N ASP A 216 -32.66 -0.06 -14.73
CA ASP A 216 -32.93 1.02 -15.68
C ASP A 216 -31.79 2.06 -15.70
N VAL A 217 -31.78 2.87 -16.76
CA VAL A 217 -30.73 3.87 -17.00
C VAL A 217 -30.69 4.92 -15.88
N GLU A 218 -31.85 5.29 -15.32
CA GLU A 218 -31.94 6.26 -14.21
C GLU A 218 -31.26 5.71 -12.95
N THR A 219 -31.49 4.45 -12.62
CA THR A 219 -30.87 3.79 -11.47
C THR A 219 -29.38 3.61 -11.67
N LYS A 220 -28.93 3.24 -12.88
CA LYS A 220 -27.50 3.21 -13.21
C LYS A 220 -26.85 4.58 -13.01
N GLN A 221 -27.48 5.66 -13.46
CA GLN A 221 -26.97 7.02 -13.25
C GLN A 221 -26.92 7.39 -11.76
N ARG A 222 -27.94 7.03 -10.97
CA ARG A 222 -27.94 7.25 -9.52
C ARG A 222 -26.79 6.52 -8.81
N ILE A 223 -26.44 5.32 -9.26
CA ILE A 223 -25.27 4.58 -8.75
C ILE A 223 -23.97 5.34 -9.08
N VAL A 224 -23.81 5.84 -10.31
CA VAL A 224 -22.63 6.65 -10.71
C VAL A 224 -22.53 7.94 -9.88
N ASP A 225 -23.65 8.63 -9.68
CA ASP A 225 -23.70 9.85 -8.88
C ASP A 225 -23.35 9.55 -7.40
N GLU A 226 -23.81 8.43 -6.88
CA GLU A 226 -23.47 7.98 -5.53
C GLU A 226 -22.00 7.58 -5.41
N SER A 227 -21.39 6.96 -6.42
CA SER A 227 -19.95 6.68 -6.42
C SER A 227 -19.13 7.97 -6.40
N ASN A 228 -19.57 9.00 -7.12
CA ASN A 228 -18.96 10.33 -7.02
C ASN A 228 -19.08 10.93 -5.60
N LYS A 229 -20.20 10.72 -4.89
CA LYS A 229 -20.31 11.09 -3.46
C LYS A 229 -19.37 10.27 -2.59
N ALA A 230 -19.23 8.96 -2.85
CA ALA A 230 -18.29 8.10 -2.14
C ALA A 230 -16.85 8.63 -2.27
N PHE A 231 -16.42 9.03 -3.46
CA PHE A 231 -15.14 9.74 -3.64
C PHE A 231 -15.08 11.05 -2.84
N GLY A 232 -16.15 11.84 -2.84
CA GLY A 232 -16.27 13.05 -2.02
C GLY A 232 -16.06 12.79 -0.52
N PHE A 233 -16.63 11.73 0.02
CA PHE A 233 -16.40 11.35 1.42
C PHE A 233 -14.97 10.89 1.69
N ASN A 234 -14.36 10.13 0.77
CA ASN A 234 -12.94 9.77 0.88
C ASN A 234 -12.05 11.02 0.91
N MET A 235 -12.38 12.05 0.11
CA MET A 235 -11.67 13.33 0.15
C MET A 235 -11.82 14.04 1.50
N MET A 236 -12.98 14.01 2.14
CA MET A 236 -13.16 14.57 3.49
C MET A 236 -12.26 13.88 4.52
N VAL A 237 -12.17 12.55 4.46
CA VAL A 237 -11.26 11.77 5.31
C VAL A 237 -9.80 12.18 5.05
N PHE A 238 -9.38 12.25 3.79
CA PHE A 238 -8.02 12.65 3.44
C PHE A 238 -7.68 14.08 3.89
N SER A 239 -8.61 15.03 3.74
CA SER A 239 -8.42 16.41 4.22
C SER A 239 -8.28 16.49 5.73
N GLU A 240 -9.10 15.75 6.50
CA GLU A 240 -8.97 15.70 7.95
C GLU A 240 -7.62 15.12 8.38
N LEU A 241 -7.18 14.03 7.74
CA LEU A 241 -5.91 13.38 8.04
C LEU A 241 -4.70 14.25 7.66
N GLU A 242 -4.81 15.03 6.59
CA GLU A 242 -3.79 16.01 6.20
C GLU A 242 -3.61 17.07 7.30
N GLU A 243 -4.72 17.66 7.79
CA GLU A 243 -4.69 18.65 8.87
C GLU A 243 -4.13 18.06 10.17
N ILE A 244 -4.55 16.85 10.54
CA ILE A 244 -3.98 16.15 11.70
C ILE A 244 -2.47 15.93 11.51
N GLY A 245 -2.05 15.52 10.32
CA GLY A 245 -0.64 15.28 9.99
C GLY A 245 0.26 16.51 10.13
N LYS A 246 -0.28 17.72 9.91
CA LYS A 246 0.40 19.00 10.15
C LYS A 246 0.64 19.28 11.63
N THR A 247 -0.25 18.80 12.51
CA THR A 247 -0.15 19.03 13.97
C THR A 247 0.73 18.02 14.71
N ILE A 248 0.89 16.80 14.16
CA ILE A 248 1.72 15.76 14.76
C ILE A 248 3.20 16.13 14.59
N LYS A 249 3.90 16.36 15.69
CA LYS A 249 5.36 16.52 15.68
C LYS A 249 6.00 15.21 15.24
N GLU A 250 7.05 15.28 14.43
CA GLU A 250 7.86 14.08 14.16
C GLU A 250 8.49 13.65 15.49
N GLU A 251 8.02 12.53 16.03
CA GLU A 251 8.84 11.79 16.96
C GLU A 251 10.05 11.33 16.17
N VAL A 252 11.23 11.88 16.51
CA VAL A 252 12.49 11.30 16.10
C VAL A 252 12.44 9.87 16.63
N GLN A 253 12.16 8.91 15.74
CA GLN A 253 12.40 7.51 16.07
C GLN A 253 13.87 7.44 16.38
N ASP A 254 14.16 7.32 17.67
CA ASP A 254 15.49 7.01 18.15
C ASP A 254 15.96 5.82 17.33
N ALA A 255 17.09 5.99 16.64
CA ALA A 255 17.66 4.96 15.80
C ALA A 255 18.09 3.83 16.72
N GLY A 256 17.14 2.95 17.06
CA GLY A 256 17.37 1.75 17.85
C GLY A 256 18.45 0.93 17.17
N PHE A 257 19.66 1.04 17.72
CA PHE A 257 20.84 0.23 17.45
C PHE A 257 21.17 -0.03 15.97
N GLY A 258 21.61 1.03 15.29
CA GLY A 258 22.64 0.91 14.26
C GLY A 258 23.75 1.88 14.63
N HIS A 259 24.88 1.38 15.13
CA HIS A 259 26.03 2.20 15.52
C HIS A 259 26.24 3.32 14.51
N SER A 260 25.95 4.55 14.94
CA SER A 260 26.13 5.72 14.09
C SER A 260 27.61 5.79 13.73
N HIS A 261 27.89 6.04 12.44
CA HIS A 261 29.26 6.20 11.94
C HIS A 261 30.01 7.36 12.62
N ALA A 262 29.32 8.15 13.44
CA ALA A 262 29.81 9.34 14.12
C ALA A 262 30.48 9.08 15.49
N GLU A 263 30.21 7.95 16.15
CA GLU A 263 30.85 7.62 17.44
C GLU A 263 32.21 6.91 17.30
N ILE A 264 32.60 6.54 16.07
CA ILE A 264 33.95 6.03 15.75
C ILE A 264 34.78 7.13 15.08
N MET A 265 34.73 8.36 15.60
CA MET A 265 35.64 9.45 15.17
C MET A 265 36.23 10.21 16.37
N GLN A 266 36.32 9.56 17.54
CA GLN A 266 37.21 9.99 18.60
C GLN A 266 38.33 8.96 18.79
N GLY A 267 39.44 9.19 18.09
CA GLY A 267 40.75 8.62 18.44
C GLY A 267 41.17 7.29 17.80
N GLY A 268 40.51 6.81 16.75
CA GLY A 268 40.84 5.52 16.11
C GLY A 268 41.56 5.66 14.76
N ASP A 269 42.77 5.11 14.66
CA ASP A 269 43.53 4.94 13.40
C ASP A 269 42.67 4.26 12.32
N ILE A 270 42.42 4.99 11.21
CA ILE A 270 41.55 4.61 10.10
C ILE A 270 42.00 3.32 9.41
N SER A 271 43.27 2.92 9.59
CA SER A 271 43.84 1.68 9.08
C SER A 271 43.20 0.41 9.66
N LYS A 272 42.45 0.52 10.77
CA LYS A 272 41.78 -0.60 11.44
C LYS A 272 40.32 -0.79 11.05
N CYS A 273 39.76 0.09 10.21
CA CYS A 273 38.39 -0.06 9.72
C CYS A 273 38.30 -1.19 8.68
N PRO A 274 37.45 -2.22 8.89
CA PRO A 274 37.30 -3.34 7.95
C PRO A 274 36.91 -2.89 6.53
N TYR A 275 36.12 -1.82 6.44
CA TYR A 275 35.65 -1.25 5.18
C TYR A 275 36.76 -0.51 4.40
N TYR A 276 37.73 0.08 5.11
CA TYR A 276 38.89 0.75 4.52
C TYR A 276 39.88 -0.25 3.93
N ALA A 277 40.14 -1.36 4.62
CA ALA A 277 41.01 -2.44 4.14
C ALA A 277 40.46 -3.10 2.86
N ALA A 278 39.15 -3.32 2.78
CA ALA A 278 38.50 -3.85 1.58
C ALA A 278 38.63 -2.90 0.39
N LYS A 279 38.49 -1.58 0.61
CA LYS A 279 38.62 -0.56 -0.44
C LYS A 279 40.06 -0.44 -0.97
N MET A 280 41.07 -0.63 -0.12
CA MET A 280 42.49 -0.58 -0.50
C MET A 280 43.03 -1.89 -1.10
N ALA A 281 42.37 -3.03 -0.89
CA ALA A 281 42.73 -4.29 -1.54
C ALA A 281 42.41 -4.30 -3.04
N VAL A 282 41.38 -3.54 -3.46
CA VAL A 282 40.99 -3.38 -4.88
C VAL A 282 41.98 -2.50 -5.65
N SER A 283 42.80 -1.68 -4.97
CA SER A 283 43.81 -0.82 -5.61
C SER A 283 45.18 -1.50 -5.84
N GLY A 284 45.28 -2.82 -5.71
CA GLY A 284 46.43 -3.59 -6.20
C GLY A 284 47.70 -3.56 -5.35
N ASN A 285 47.63 -3.22 -4.05
CA ASN A 285 48.79 -3.20 -3.17
C ASN A 285 48.91 -4.52 -2.36
N PRO A 286 49.97 -5.35 -2.56
CA PRO A 286 50.07 -6.70 -2.01
C PRO A 286 50.19 -6.76 -0.48
N THR A 287 50.58 -5.68 0.20
CA THR A 287 50.74 -5.66 1.66
C THR A 287 49.41 -5.70 2.40
N HIS A 288 48.33 -5.18 1.79
CA HIS A 288 47.00 -5.10 2.41
C HIS A 288 46.16 -6.38 2.21
N ALA A 289 46.40 -7.15 1.15
CA ALA A 289 45.79 -8.46 0.95
C ALA A 289 46.19 -9.44 2.07
N VAL A 290 47.45 -9.41 2.50
CA VAL A 290 47.96 -10.24 3.60
C VAL A 290 47.33 -9.86 4.95
N GLN A 291 47.03 -8.58 5.16
CA GLN A 291 46.34 -8.09 6.36
C GLN A 291 44.85 -8.50 6.37
N LEU A 292 44.17 -8.44 5.23
CA LEU A 292 42.77 -8.89 5.10
C LEU A 292 42.64 -10.40 5.39
N VAL A 293 43.53 -11.22 4.84
CA VAL A 293 43.58 -12.67 5.08
C VAL A 293 43.85 -12.98 6.56
N LYS A 294 44.79 -12.27 7.20
CA LYS A 294 45.05 -12.45 8.64
C LYS A 294 43.85 -12.09 9.52
N THR A 295 43.09 -11.05 9.18
CA THR A 295 41.89 -10.64 9.93
C THR A 295 40.75 -11.64 9.74
N LEU A 296 40.53 -12.13 8.52
CA LEU A 296 39.54 -13.17 8.22
C LEU A 296 39.85 -14.49 8.92
N LEU A 297 41.12 -14.91 8.92
CA LEU A 297 41.57 -16.10 9.65
C LEU A 297 41.41 -15.97 11.17
N ARG A 298 41.44 -14.74 11.70
CA ARG A 298 41.26 -14.48 13.14
C ARG A 298 39.79 -14.45 13.56
N GLN A 299 38.86 -14.23 12.62
CA GLN A 299 37.41 -14.25 12.87
C GLN A 299 36.77 -15.64 12.71
N MET A 300 37.47 -16.61 12.13
CA MET A 300 36.99 -18.00 12.09
C MET A 300 37.14 -18.65 13.46
N SER A 301 36.04 -18.77 14.20
CA SER A 301 36.02 -19.59 15.42
C SER A 301 36.28 -21.06 15.07
N CYS A 302 37.09 -21.75 15.89
CA CYS A 302 37.51 -23.15 15.67
C CYS A 302 36.35 -24.15 15.41
N LYS A 303 35.11 -23.77 15.75
CA LYS A 303 33.90 -24.56 15.47
C LYS A 303 33.62 -24.72 13.97
N LEU A 304 33.94 -23.73 13.13
CA LEU A 304 33.69 -23.79 11.69
C LEU A 304 34.69 -24.69 10.95
N VAL A 305 35.94 -24.72 11.42
CA VAL A 305 36.99 -25.59 10.89
C VAL A 305 36.74 -27.05 11.28
N LEU A 306 36.30 -27.31 12.51
CA LEU A 306 35.91 -28.66 12.96
C LEU A 306 34.71 -29.20 12.18
N ALA A 307 33.67 -28.39 11.92
CA ALA A 307 32.50 -28.82 11.17
C ALA A 307 32.81 -29.18 9.70
N THR A 308 33.73 -28.45 9.05
CA THR A 308 34.15 -28.76 7.68
C THR A 308 34.99 -30.03 7.60
N TRP A 309 35.87 -30.28 8.58
CA TRP A 309 36.66 -31.52 8.62
C TRP A 309 35.81 -32.76 8.92
N VAL A 310 34.78 -32.66 9.76
CA VAL A 310 33.86 -33.78 10.05
C VAL A 310 33.01 -34.14 8.83
N ALA A 311 32.55 -33.15 8.05
CA ALA A 311 31.78 -33.40 6.82
C ALA A 311 32.64 -34.07 5.72
N ILE A 312 33.91 -33.68 5.58
CA ILE A 312 34.84 -34.27 4.60
C ILE A 312 35.18 -35.72 4.97
N PHE A 313 35.39 -36.02 6.26
CA PHE A 313 35.66 -37.40 6.71
C PHE A 313 34.43 -38.31 6.57
N ALA A 314 33.24 -37.83 6.89
CA ALA A 314 31.99 -38.60 6.74
C ALA A 314 31.70 -38.92 5.26
N GLY A 315 31.99 -38.00 4.33
CA GLY A 315 31.88 -38.22 2.90
C GLY A 315 32.88 -39.24 2.36
N PHE A 316 34.12 -39.23 2.85
CA PHE A 316 35.16 -40.19 2.44
C PHE A 316 34.87 -41.62 2.94
N THR A 317 34.33 -41.78 4.16
CA THR A 317 33.95 -43.09 4.68
C THR A 317 32.74 -43.69 3.97
N ALA A 318 31.80 -42.86 3.50
CA ALA A 318 30.64 -43.30 2.74
C ALA A 318 30.99 -43.74 1.31
N TRP A 319 32.03 -43.15 0.70
CA TRP A 319 32.53 -43.56 -0.62
C TRP A 319 33.35 -44.87 -0.57
N TYR A 320 34.06 -45.15 0.52
CA TYR A 320 34.93 -46.32 0.64
C TYR A 320 34.20 -47.61 1.05
N LEU A 321 32.95 -47.52 1.51
CA LEU A 321 32.15 -48.65 2.01
C LEU A 321 30.92 -49.00 1.13
N LEU A 322 30.83 -48.42 -0.06
CA LEU A 322 29.91 -48.78 -1.16
C LEU A 322 30.72 -49.30 -2.34
#